data_AF-A0AAU7A920-F1
#
_entry.id   AF-A0AAU7A920-F1
#
_cell.length_a   1.000
_cell.length_b   1.000
_cell.length_c   1.000
_cell.angle_alpha   90.00
_cell.angle_beta   90.00
_cell.angle_gamma   90.00
#
_symmetry.space_group_name_H-M   'P 1'
#
loop_
_entity.id
_entity.type
_entity.pdbx_description
1 polymer ?
#
loop_
_entity_poly.entity_id
_entity_poly.type
_entity_poly.pdbx_seq_one_letter_code
_entity_poly.pdbx_strand_id
1 'polypeptide(L)'
;MVYDATIELQSPLSFMTAPPNIDDLKGTRFREPRNSPYKDAPAFMASLYYWWWAFLRRNTAYKRTCRQSGNGRLGWLYNDFGNVFGNDFLSWWRSHQLLFAEQNKAMPEEAGIGLNYWLDPRKPFNQIHEETKALHLRAHSLLKNNESTRASSARYPIYKNVSSHTLYKTLTLWDLHLYYPDMSKYDLGVKAGLKPNLMPETKYGERRTKQAMQVKAHNHRARTSIANQTSRYLRTARQYIENVGKGEFPKFVGR
;
A
#
# COMPACT_ATOMS: atom_id res chain seq x y z
N MET A 1 49.91 15.16 0.00
CA MET A 1 48.77 15.23 -0.94
C MET A 1 47.88 14.02 -0.65
N VAL A 2 46.79 14.22 0.07
CA VAL A 2 45.79 13.17 0.30
C VAL A 2 44.74 13.36 -0.78
N TYR A 3 44.66 12.42 -1.70
CA TYR A 3 43.60 12.40 -2.71
C TYR A 3 42.31 12.03 -1.98
N ASP A 4 41.45 13.02 -1.73
CA ASP A 4 40.08 12.76 -1.31
C ASP A 4 39.36 12.07 -2.48
N ALA A 5 39.27 10.75 -2.40
CA ALA A 5 38.42 9.98 -3.27
C ALA A 5 36.97 10.35 -2.92
N THR A 6 36.34 11.20 -3.73
CA THR A 6 34.89 11.31 -3.77
C THR A 6 34.34 9.95 -4.22
N ILE A 7 33.96 9.12 -3.26
CA ILE A 7 33.20 7.92 -3.57
C ILE A 7 31.83 8.38 -4.05
N GLU A 8 31.60 8.32 -5.36
CA GLU A 8 30.26 8.44 -5.93
C GLU A 8 29.44 7.22 -5.51
N LEU A 9 28.89 7.27 -4.30
CA LEU A 9 27.85 6.35 -3.89
C LEU A 9 26.63 6.63 -4.76
N GLN A 10 26.11 5.61 -5.44
CA GLN A 10 24.80 5.70 -6.07
C GLN A 10 23.81 6.17 -5.00
N SER A 11 23.08 7.25 -5.29
CA SER A 11 22.10 7.78 -4.35
C SER A 11 21.10 6.68 -4.00
N PRO A 12 20.93 6.34 -2.70
CA PRO A 12 20.02 5.29 -2.30
C PRO A 12 18.59 5.69 -2.69
N LEU A 13 17.81 4.73 -3.18
CA LEU A 13 16.41 4.97 -3.49
C LEU A 13 15.64 5.32 -2.22
N SER A 14 15.00 6.48 -2.23
CA SER A 14 14.12 6.92 -1.15
C SER A 14 12.69 6.50 -1.45
N PHE A 15 12.03 5.87 -0.48
CA PHE A 15 10.66 5.38 -0.62
C PHE A 15 9.77 5.95 0.49
N MET A 16 8.51 6.26 0.16
CA MET A 16 7.55 6.73 1.16
C MET A 16 7.25 5.67 2.23
N THR A 17 7.18 4.39 1.86
CA THR A 17 6.96 3.27 2.80
C THR A 17 7.99 2.17 2.60
N ALA A 18 8.12 1.27 3.58
CA ALA A 18 9.13 0.21 3.55
C ALA A 18 9.04 -0.62 2.23
N PRO A 19 10.16 -0.70 1.46
CA PRO A 19 10.22 -1.53 0.27
C PRO A 19 10.08 -3.02 0.62
N PRO A 20 9.80 -3.90 -0.35
CA PRO A 20 9.56 -5.31 -0.11
C PRO A 20 10.81 -6.15 0.20
N ASN A 21 12.02 -5.63 -0.07
CA ASN A 21 13.26 -6.35 0.21
C ASN A 21 13.69 -6.11 1.66
N ILE A 22 13.62 -7.14 2.50
CA ILE A 22 13.99 -7.05 3.92
C ILE A 22 15.50 -6.92 4.11
N ASP A 23 16.30 -7.57 3.26
CA ASP A 23 17.76 -7.58 3.39
C ASP A 23 18.36 -6.19 3.14
N ASP A 24 17.72 -5.42 2.25
CA ASP A 24 18.13 -4.05 1.95
C ASP A 24 17.70 -3.04 3.02
N LEU A 25 16.80 -3.40 3.97
CA LEU A 25 16.28 -2.43 4.96
C LEU A 25 17.39 -1.84 5.82
N LYS A 26 18.47 -2.59 6.09
CA LYS A 26 19.65 -2.13 6.84
C LYS A 26 20.28 -0.87 6.24
N GLY A 27 20.19 -0.70 4.92
CA GLY A 27 20.68 0.47 4.19
C GLY A 27 19.64 1.57 3.98
N THR A 28 18.43 1.41 4.51
CA THR A 28 17.33 2.37 4.35
C THR A 28 16.99 3.06 5.67
N ARG A 29 16.14 4.10 5.61
CA ARG A 29 15.57 4.73 6.82
C ARG A 29 14.62 3.83 7.62
N PHE A 30 14.26 2.66 7.08
CA PHE A 30 13.31 1.75 7.71
C PHE A 30 14.08 0.73 8.57
N ARG A 31 13.79 0.73 9.88
CA ARG A 31 14.44 -0.18 10.83
C ARG A 31 13.86 -1.59 10.78
N GLU A 32 12.57 -1.71 10.50
CA GLU A 32 11.83 -2.96 10.53
C GLU A 32 10.85 -3.05 9.35
N PRO A 33 10.55 -4.29 8.90
CA PRO A 33 9.48 -4.51 7.94
C PRO A 33 8.13 -4.14 8.55
N ARG A 34 7.16 -3.87 7.68
CA ARG A 34 5.78 -3.62 8.10
C ARG A 34 5.12 -4.89 8.63
N ASN A 35 4.00 -4.72 9.33
CA ASN A 35 3.18 -5.85 9.77
C ASN A 35 2.71 -6.72 8.59
N SER A 36 2.97 -8.02 8.71
CA SER A 36 2.51 -9.03 7.75
C SER A 36 0.98 -9.12 7.69
N PRO A 37 0.41 -9.49 6.53
CA PRO A 37 -1.04 -9.60 6.35
C PRO A 37 -1.69 -10.73 7.18
N TYR A 38 -0.96 -11.81 7.40
CA TYR A 38 -1.36 -12.97 8.20
C TYR A 38 -0.09 -13.64 8.77
N LYS A 39 -0.28 -14.59 9.68
CA LYS A 39 0.82 -15.32 10.32
C LYS A 39 1.64 -16.06 9.25
N ASP A 40 2.96 -15.96 9.32
CA ASP A 40 3.90 -16.66 8.41
C ASP A 40 3.77 -16.24 6.92
N ALA A 41 3.18 -15.07 6.65
CA ALA A 41 3.14 -14.54 5.29
C ALA A 41 4.55 -14.18 4.78
N PRO A 42 4.83 -14.35 3.47
CA PRO A 42 6.07 -13.89 2.88
C PRO A 42 6.33 -12.41 3.16
N ALA A 43 7.57 -12.10 3.53
CA ALA A 43 8.10 -10.78 3.83
C ALA A 43 7.57 -9.65 2.92
N PHE A 44 7.66 -9.86 1.61
CA PHE A 44 7.27 -8.85 0.62
C PHE A 44 5.79 -8.47 0.67
N MET A 45 4.91 -9.34 1.20
CA MET A 45 3.49 -9.05 1.35
C MET A 45 3.19 -8.01 2.42
N ALA A 46 4.17 -7.67 3.27
CA ALA A 46 4.07 -6.55 4.18
C ALA A 46 4.13 -5.19 3.46
N SER A 47 4.70 -5.13 2.25
CA SER A 47 4.90 -3.89 1.49
C SER A 47 3.64 -3.44 0.75
N LEU A 48 3.39 -2.13 0.71
CA LEU A 48 2.28 -1.56 -0.07
C LEU A 48 2.48 -1.69 -1.58
N TYR A 49 3.73 -1.76 -2.02
CA TYR A 49 4.07 -1.92 -3.43
C TYR A 49 3.64 -3.30 -3.95
N TYR A 50 3.73 -4.34 -3.11
CA TYR A 50 3.16 -5.65 -3.42
C TYR A 50 1.64 -5.55 -3.62
N TRP A 51 0.94 -4.86 -2.73
CA TRP A 51 -0.50 -4.74 -2.84
C TRP A 51 -0.91 -3.94 -4.07
N TRP A 52 -0.18 -2.88 -4.44
CA TRP A 52 -0.42 -2.18 -5.70
C TRP A 52 -0.41 -3.16 -6.88
N TRP A 53 0.70 -3.91 -7.02
CA TRP A 53 0.86 -4.93 -8.05
C TRP A 53 -0.25 -5.99 -8.00
N ALA A 54 -0.58 -6.47 -6.79
CA ALA A 54 -1.60 -7.49 -6.59
C ALA A 54 -2.99 -7.01 -7.01
N PHE A 55 -3.37 -5.78 -6.68
CA PHE A 55 -4.65 -5.18 -7.11
C PHE A 55 -4.68 -4.94 -8.62
N LEU A 56 -3.57 -4.50 -9.22
CA LEU A 56 -3.47 -4.31 -10.67
C LEU A 56 -3.70 -5.62 -11.44
N ARG A 57 -3.23 -6.76 -10.89
CA ARG A 57 -3.52 -8.08 -11.45
C ARG A 57 -5.00 -8.47 -11.47
N ARG A 58 -5.85 -7.81 -10.68
CA ARG A 58 -7.32 -8.01 -10.69
C ARG A 58 -8.04 -7.03 -11.61
N ASN A 59 -7.31 -6.08 -12.21
CA ASN A 59 -7.89 -5.14 -13.18
C ASN A 59 -8.06 -5.83 -14.54
N THR A 60 -9.33 -6.00 -14.96
CA THR A 60 -9.68 -6.69 -16.21
C THR A 60 -9.25 -5.91 -17.45
N ALA A 61 -9.28 -4.58 -17.42
CA ALA A 61 -8.80 -3.74 -18.51
C ALA A 61 -7.28 -3.84 -18.67
N TYR A 62 -6.54 -3.90 -17.56
CA TYR A 62 -5.08 -4.08 -17.59
C TYR A 62 -4.72 -5.47 -18.10
N LYS A 63 -5.43 -6.51 -17.62
CA LYS A 63 -5.27 -7.89 -18.12
C LYS A 63 -5.48 -8.00 -19.63
N ARG A 64 -6.48 -7.28 -20.19
CA ARG A 64 -6.71 -7.22 -21.64
C ARG A 64 -5.56 -6.49 -22.36
N THR A 65 -5.09 -5.37 -21.81
CA THR A 65 -3.95 -4.60 -22.35
C THR A 65 -2.68 -5.46 -22.40
N CYS A 66 -2.39 -6.23 -21.34
CA CYS A 66 -1.24 -7.16 -21.33
C CYS A 66 -1.35 -8.25 -22.41
N ARG A 67 -2.56 -8.78 -22.66
CA ARG A 67 -2.78 -9.79 -23.72
C ARG A 67 -2.59 -9.24 -25.13
N GLN A 68 -2.71 -7.93 -25.29
CA GLN A 68 -2.54 -7.22 -26.55
C GLN A 68 -1.17 -6.52 -26.62
N SER A 69 -0.20 -6.96 -25.81
CA SER A 69 1.17 -6.44 -25.78
C SER A 69 1.25 -4.91 -25.58
N GLY A 70 0.37 -4.36 -24.75
CA GLY A 70 0.34 -2.93 -24.44
C GLY A 70 -0.70 -2.12 -25.23
N ASN A 71 -1.34 -2.72 -26.24
CA ASN A 71 -2.43 -2.04 -26.94
C ASN A 71 -3.70 -2.02 -26.08
N GLY A 72 -4.36 -0.85 -26.02
CA GLY A 72 -5.63 -0.67 -25.31
C GLY A 72 -5.63 0.51 -24.35
N ARG A 73 -6.74 0.66 -23.59
CA ARG A 73 -7.00 1.84 -22.74
C ARG A 73 -5.94 2.10 -21.68
N LEU A 74 -5.23 1.07 -21.22
CA LEU A 74 -4.20 1.18 -20.19
C LEU A 74 -2.78 1.01 -20.75
N GLY A 75 -2.58 1.25 -22.04
CA GLY A 75 -1.26 1.15 -22.69
C GLY A 75 -0.21 2.06 -22.06
N TRP A 76 -0.59 3.26 -21.63
CA TRP A 76 0.30 4.17 -20.92
C TRP A 76 0.83 3.58 -19.60
N LEU A 77 -0.01 2.85 -18.86
CA LEU A 77 0.38 2.17 -17.63
C LEU A 77 1.22 0.93 -17.94
N TYR A 78 0.90 0.24 -19.03
CA TYR A 78 1.67 -0.91 -19.51
C TYR A 78 3.09 -0.52 -19.93
N ASN A 79 3.29 0.65 -20.53
CA ASN A 79 4.63 1.15 -20.87
C ASN A 79 5.54 1.27 -19.64
N ASP A 80 4.95 1.49 -18.46
CA ASP A 80 5.70 1.60 -17.21
C ASP A 80 5.79 0.27 -16.49
N PHE A 81 4.68 -0.44 -16.33
CA PHE A 81 4.59 -1.64 -15.48
C PHE A 81 4.87 -2.94 -16.24
N GLY A 82 4.79 -2.92 -17.57
CA GLY A 82 4.87 -4.11 -18.41
C GLY A 82 3.83 -5.17 -18.08
N ASN A 83 4.11 -6.42 -18.47
CA ASN A 83 3.22 -7.53 -18.19
C ASN A 83 3.38 -8.06 -16.75
N VAL A 84 2.60 -7.51 -15.82
CA VAL A 84 2.54 -7.95 -14.40
C VAL A 84 2.06 -9.39 -14.19
N PHE A 85 1.63 -10.08 -15.24
CA PHE A 85 1.25 -11.49 -15.19
C PHE A 85 2.37 -12.43 -15.64
N GLY A 86 3.46 -11.91 -16.19
CA GLY A 86 4.56 -12.71 -16.72
C GLY A 86 5.55 -13.21 -15.67
N ASN A 87 5.77 -12.44 -14.59
CA ASN A 87 6.77 -12.73 -13.56
C ASN A 87 6.17 -12.69 -12.15
N ASP A 88 6.89 -13.26 -11.17
CA ASP A 88 6.57 -13.05 -9.77
C ASP A 88 6.84 -11.60 -9.33
N PHE A 89 6.31 -11.22 -8.17
CA PHE A 89 6.39 -9.84 -7.69
C PHE A 89 7.82 -9.37 -7.43
N LEU A 90 8.71 -10.21 -6.88
CA LEU A 90 10.07 -9.78 -6.54
C LEU A 90 10.90 -9.57 -7.81
N SER A 91 10.74 -10.45 -8.80
CA SER A 91 11.37 -10.30 -10.12
C SER A 91 10.88 -9.04 -10.83
N TRP A 92 9.58 -8.75 -10.77
CA TRP A 92 9.02 -7.50 -11.30
C TRP A 92 9.55 -6.27 -10.54
N TRP A 93 9.57 -6.31 -9.21
CA TRP A 93 10.00 -5.19 -8.38
C TRP A 93 11.43 -4.73 -8.67
N ARG A 94 12.37 -5.67 -8.86
CA ARG A 94 13.80 -5.36 -9.10
C ARG A 94 14.01 -4.41 -10.28
N SER A 95 13.21 -4.54 -11.35
CA SER A 95 13.30 -3.68 -12.54
C SER A 95 12.36 -2.48 -12.52
N HIS A 96 11.44 -2.38 -11.55
CA HIS A 96 10.37 -1.37 -11.54
C HIS A 96 10.36 -0.47 -10.29
N GLN A 97 11.25 -0.70 -9.33
CA GLN A 97 11.30 0.06 -8.07
C GLN A 97 11.45 1.57 -8.24
N LEU A 98 12.11 2.03 -9.31
CA LEU A 98 12.27 3.45 -9.65
C LEU A 98 10.93 4.18 -9.87
N LEU A 99 9.89 3.45 -10.26
CA LEU A 99 8.53 4.01 -10.42
C LEU A 99 7.95 4.52 -9.11
N PHE A 100 8.40 3.95 -7.98
CA PHE A 100 7.89 4.20 -6.64
C PHE A 100 8.86 4.96 -5.75
N ALA A 101 10.09 5.18 -6.23
CA ALA A 101 11.09 5.96 -5.53
C ALA A 101 10.79 7.46 -5.68
N GLU A 102 11.04 8.22 -4.61
CA GLU A 102 10.99 9.67 -4.65
C GLU A 102 12.02 10.19 -5.66
N GLN A 103 11.57 10.99 -6.61
CA GLN A 103 12.42 11.59 -7.63
C GLN A 103 13.03 12.87 -7.07
N ASN A 104 14.37 12.93 -7.07
CA ASN A 104 15.09 14.19 -7.01
C ASN A 104 15.01 14.83 -8.39
N LYS A 105 13.89 15.50 -8.69
CA LYS A 105 13.89 16.42 -9.83
C LYS A 105 14.86 17.54 -9.46
N ALA A 106 15.91 17.70 -10.25
CA ALA A 106 16.75 18.89 -10.19
C ALA A 106 15.80 20.08 -10.35
N MET A 107 15.66 20.88 -9.29
CA MET A 107 14.98 22.15 -9.40
C MET A 107 15.81 22.99 -10.39
N PRO A 108 15.19 23.74 -11.32
CA PRO A 108 15.92 24.72 -12.11
C PRO A 108 16.76 25.57 -11.16
N GLU A 109 18.05 25.80 -11.47
CA GLU A 109 18.99 26.56 -10.61
C GLU A 109 18.40 27.91 -10.16
N GLU A 110 17.54 28.50 -10.98
CA GLU A 110 16.88 29.79 -10.73
C GLU A 110 15.73 29.74 -9.71
N ALA A 111 15.25 28.55 -9.33
CA ALA A 111 14.04 28.38 -8.51
C ALA A 111 14.31 27.94 -7.06
N GLY A 112 15.57 27.68 -6.68
CA GLY A 112 15.91 27.09 -5.39
C GLY A 112 17.11 27.73 -4.71
N ILE A 113 17.08 27.76 -3.38
CA ILE A 113 18.28 28.01 -2.59
C ILE A 113 19.07 26.69 -2.56
N GLY A 114 20.09 26.56 -3.40
CA GLY A 114 21.03 25.45 -3.34
C GLY A 114 21.78 25.47 -2.01
N LEU A 115 21.78 24.34 -1.28
CA LEU A 115 22.49 24.21 -0.03
C LEU A 115 23.49 23.05 -0.12
N ASN A 116 24.77 23.38 -0.07
CA ASN A 116 25.84 22.40 -0.06
C ASN A 116 26.12 21.99 1.38
N TYR A 117 25.95 20.71 1.69
CA TYR A 117 26.28 20.14 3.01
C TYR A 117 27.32 19.04 2.85
N TRP A 118 28.49 19.24 3.45
CA TRP A 118 29.54 18.24 3.54
C TRP A 118 29.26 17.30 4.71
N LEU A 119 28.99 16.03 4.41
CA LEU A 119 28.70 15.01 5.41
C LEU A 119 30.01 14.37 5.89
N ASP A 120 30.32 14.50 7.18
CA ASP A 120 31.42 13.74 7.81
C ASP A 120 30.86 12.41 8.37
N PRO A 121 31.16 11.27 7.73
CA PRO A 121 30.59 9.99 8.12
C PRO A 121 31.12 9.47 9.47
N ARG A 122 32.14 10.11 10.05
CA ARG A 122 32.68 9.76 11.37
C ARG A 122 31.82 10.28 12.52
N LYS A 123 30.95 11.27 12.28
CA LYS A 123 30.03 11.80 13.28
C LYS A 123 28.95 10.77 13.65
N PRO A 124 28.45 10.78 14.90
CA PRO A 124 27.33 9.94 15.27
C PRO A 124 26.07 10.31 14.47
N PHE A 125 25.27 9.31 14.11
CA PHE A 125 24.04 9.48 13.30
C PHE A 125 23.12 10.59 13.81
N ASN A 126 22.92 10.68 15.13
CA ASN A 126 22.05 11.69 15.73
C ASN A 126 22.56 13.12 15.47
N GLN A 127 23.87 13.33 15.44
CA GLN A 127 24.46 14.64 15.15
C GLN A 127 24.28 15.01 13.68
N ILE A 128 24.56 14.08 12.75
CA ILE A 128 24.32 14.28 11.31
C ILE A 128 22.83 14.59 11.06
N HIS A 129 21.94 13.91 11.77
CA HIS A 129 20.49 14.12 11.69
C HIS A 129 20.09 15.52 12.14
N GLU A 130 20.54 15.98 13.31
CA GLU A 130 20.22 17.32 13.82
C GLU A 130 20.84 18.43 12.96
N GLU A 131 22.06 18.25 12.43
CA GLU A 131 22.68 19.20 11.48
C GLU A 131 21.84 19.33 10.20
N THR A 132 21.45 18.20 9.59
CA THR A 132 20.60 18.17 8.39
C THR A 132 19.24 18.82 8.65
N LYS A 133 18.63 18.54 9.81
CA LYS A 133 17.35 19.10 10.24
C LYS A 133 17.45 20.61 10.46
N ALA A 134 18.51 21.10 11.09
CA ALA A 134 18.73 22.53 11.29
C ALA A 134 18.89 23.28 9.96
N LEU A 135 19.64 22.72 9.01
CA LEU A 135 19.78 23.27 7.66
C LEU A 135 18.44 23.31 6.93
N HIS A 136 17.66 22.24 7.02
CA HIS A 136 16.31 22.18 6.45
C HIS A 136 15.38 23.27 7.03
N LEU A 137 15.37 23.45 8.35
CA LEU A 137 14.54 24.47 9.01
C LEU A 137 14.97 25.88 8.64
N ARG A 138 16.28 26.13 8.53
CA ARG A 138 16.83 27.41 8.10
C ARG A 138 16.49 27.71 6.64
N ALA A 139 16.58 26.74 5.75
CA ALA A 139 16.14 26.92 4.36
C ALA A 139 14.63 27.21 4.31
N HIS A 140 13.83 26.50 5.11
CA HIS A 140 12.38 26.69 5.15
C HIS A 140 11.97 28.05 5.73
N SER A 141 12.72 28.63 6.67
CA SER A 141 12.43 29.98 7.19
C SER A 141 12.73 31.08 6.18
N LEU A 142 13.61 30.83 5.19
CA LEU A 142 13.88 31.73 4.07
C LEU A 142 12.81 31.66 2.98
N LEU A 143 12.11 30.54 2.86
CA LEU A 143 10.99 30.35 1.93
C LEU A 143 9.71 31.00 2.51
N LYS A 144 9.58 32.33 2.35
CA LYS A 144 8.32 33.05 2.63
C LYS A 144 7.26 32.61 1.60
N ASN A 145 6.14 32.08 2.09
CA ASN A 145 4.94 31.72 1.32
C ASN A 145 5.03 30.51 0.38
N ASN A 146 5.14 29.30 0.93
CA ASN A 146 4.62 28.13 0.22
C ASN A 146 3.98 27.14 1.20
N GLU A 147 2.66 26.97 1.07
CA GLU A 147 1.93 25.85 1.66
C GLU A 147 2.42 24.55 1.00
N SER A 148 3.55 24.01 1.47
CA SER A 148 4.01 22.70 1.00
C SER A 148 3.20 21.59 1.67
N THR A 149 1.99 21.34 1.17
CA THR A 149 1.41 20.01 1.30
C THR A 149 2.24 19.08 0.43
N ARG A 150 3.32 18.54 1.01
CA ARG A 150 4.31 17.68 0.35
C ARG A 150 3.62 16.45 -0.23
N ALA A 151 3.29 16.51 -1.52
CA ALA A 151 2.99 15.31 -2.30
C ALA A 151 4.31 14.55 -2.56
N SER A 152 4.24 13.22 -2.51
CA SER A 152 5.35 12.36 -2.96
C SER A 152 5.73 12.70 -4.40
N SER A 153 7.03 12.75 -4.70
CA SER A 153 7.57 13.02 -6.04
C SER A 153 7.73 11.75 -6.87
N ALA A 154 7.39 10.58 -6.31
CA ALA A 154 7.35 9.33 -7.04
C ALA A 154 6.35 9.41 -8.20
N ARG A 155 6.66 8.73 -9.32
CA ARG A 155 5.75 8.65 -10.47
C ARG A 155 4.43 7.97 -10.11
N TYR A 156 4.52 6.97 -9.22
CA TYR A 156 3.41 6.20 -8.70
C TYR A 156 3.43 6.28 -7.16
N PRO A 157 2.89 7.36 -6.57
CA PRO A 157 3.00 7.60 -5.15
C PRO A 157 2.03 6.75 -4.34
N ILE A 158 2.42 6.41 -3.11
CA ILE A 158 1.53 5.79 -2.13
C ILE A 158 0.73 6.89 -1.45
N TYR A 159 -0.59 6.97 -1.68
CA TYR A 159 -1.40 8.06 -1.12
C TYR A 159 -1.73 7.91 0.35
N LYS A 160 -1.83 6.67 0.84
CA LYS A 160 -2.18 6.38 2.24
C LYS A 160 -1.49 5.13 2.74
N ASN A 161 -1.08 5.18 4.01
CA ASN A 161 -0.50 4.03 4.69
C ASN A 161 -1.59 3.07 5.22
N VAL A 162 -2.13 2.20 4.36
CA VAL A 162 -3.13 1.18 4.73
C VAL A 162 -2.44 -0.08 5.25
N SER A 163 -3.00 -0.76 6.26
CA SER A 163 -2.40 -2.00 6.79
C SER A 163 -2.49 -3.17 5.79
N SER A 164 -1.43 -3.98 5.73
CA SER A 164 -1.35 -5.15 4.83
C SER A 164 -2.42 -6.19 5.15
N HIS A 165 -2.80 -6.32 6.43
CA HIS A 165 -3.93 -7.15 6.86
C HIS A 165 -5.27 -6.72 6.23
N THR A 166 -5.53 -5.41 6.15
CA THR A 166 -6.75 -4.87 5.54
C THR A 166 -6.74 -5.12 4.03
N LEU A 167 -5.61 -4.91 3.37
CA LEU A 167 -5.45 -5.11 1.93
C LEU A 167 -5.63 -6.59 1.55
N TYR A 168 -5.04 -7.49 2.33
CA TYR A 168 -5.25 -8.94 2.21
C TYR A 168 -6.72 -9.30 2.32
N LYS A 169 -7.41 -8.93 3.41
CA LYS A 169 -8.85 -9.21 3.59
C LYS A 169 -9.69 -8.68 2.43
N THR A 170 -9.38 -7.46 1.98
CA THR A 170 -10.08 -6.79 0.88
C THR A 170 -9.95 -7.60 -0.41
N LEU A 171 -8.73 -7.99 -0.77
CA LEU A 171 -8.46 -8.73 -2.01
C LEU A 171 -8.95 -10.18 -1.94
N THR A 172 -8.78 -10.86 -0.80
CA THR A 172 -9.29 -12.22 -0.57
C THR A 172 -10.81 -12.28 -0.72
N LEU A 173 -11.54 -11.32 -0.15
CA LEU A 173 -13.00 -11.25 -0.32
C LEU A 173 -13.41 -11.01 -1.76
N TRP A 174 -12.65 -10.20 -2.50
CA TRP A 174 -12.88 -9.97 -3.91
C TRP A 174 -12.67 -11.24 -4.74
N ASP A 175 -11.55 -11.94 -4.53
CA ASP A 175 -11.23 -13.17 -5.23
C ASP A 175 -12.28 -14.27 -4.92
N LEU A 176 -12.74 -14.37 -3.66
CA LEU A 176 -13.84 -15.28 -3.29
C LEU A 176 -15.17 -14.88 -3.92
N HIS A 177 -15.48 -13.58 -4.04
CA HIS A 177 -16.70 -13.13 -4.69
C HIS A 177 -16.74 -13.50 -6.18
N LEU A 178 -15.58 -13.49 -6.86
CA LEU A 178 -15.47 -13.95 -8.24
C LEU A 178 -15.69 -15.47 -8.37
N TYR A 179 -15.24 -16.25 -7.40
CA TYR A 179 -15.42 -17.70 -7.41
C TYR A 179 -16.83 -18.14 -6.99
N TYR A 180 -17.47 -17.39 -6.09
CA TYR A 180 -18.81 -17.67 -5.56
C TYR A 180 -19.74 -16.47 -5.75
N PRO A 181 -20.20 -16.18 -6.99
CA PRO A 181 -20.99 -14.98 -7.30
C PRO A 181 -22.33 -14.95 -6.56
N ASP A 182 -22.98 -16.10 -6.39
CA ASP A 182 -24.33 -16.22 -5.81
C ASP A 182 -24.34 -16.37 -4.28
N MET A 183 -23.16 -16.44 -3.65
CA MET A 183 -23.05 -16.59 -2.20
C MET A 183 -23.50 -15.32 -1.47
N SER A 184 -24.26 -15.51 -0.38
CA SER A 184 -24.69 -14.39 0.45
C SER A 184 -23.49 -13.62 1.01
N LYS A 185 -23.64 -12.31 1.25
CA LYS A 185 -22.54 -11.49 1.80
C LYS A 185 -22.12 -11.94 3.20
N TYR A 186 -23.05 -12.53 3.97
CA TYR A 186 -22.75 -13.12 5.26
C TYR A 186 -21.85 -14.35 5.11
N ASP A 187 -22.27 -15.33 4.31
CA ASP A 187 -21.54 -16.59 4.13
C ASP A 187 -20.18 -16.36 3.48
N LEU A 188 -20.10 -15.43 2.52
CA LEU A 188 -18.85 -15.02 1.91
C LEU A 188 -17.89 -14.41 2.95
N GLY A 189 -18.41 -13.61 3.87
CA GLY A 189 -17.65 -13.03 4.98
C GLY A 189 -17.09 -14.10 5.91
N VAL A 190 -17.94 -15.06 6.31
CA VAL A 190 -17.53 -16.19 7.14
C VAL A 190 -16.47 -17.05 6.44
N LYS A 191 -16.65 -17.33 5.15
CA LYS A 191 -15.69 -18.09 4.34
C LYS A 191 -14.33 -17.37 4.21
N ALA A 192 -14.34 -16.04 4.20
CA ALA A 192 -13.12 -15.23 4.23
C ALA A 192 -12.49 -15.08 5.64
N GLY A 193 -13.04 -15.76 6.65
CA GLY A 193 -12.54 -15.76 8.02
C GLY A 193 -13.08 -14.65 8.92
N LEU A 194 -14.13 -13.92 8.51
CA LEU A 194 -14.83 -12.99 9.41
C LEU A 194 -15.68 -13.78 10.41
N LYS A 195 -15.46 -13.55 11.70
CA LYS A 195 -16.14 -14.30 12.77
C LYS A 195 -17.31 -13.49 13.33
N PRO A 196 -18.57 -13.90 13.12
CA PRO A 196 -19.71 -13.28 13.79
C PRO A 196 -19.67 -13.62 15.29
N ASN A 197 -19.97 -12.63 16.14
CA ASN A 197 -20.20 -12.87 17.56
C ASN A 197 -21.61 -13.43 17.73
N LEU A 198 -21.76 -14.74 17.70
CA LEU A 198 -23.05 -15.42 17.87
C LEU A 198 -23.21 -15.89 19.32
N MET A 199 -24.36 -15.60 19.91
CA MET A 199 -24.78 -16.19 21.18
C MET A 199 -25.30 -17.62 20.93
N PRO A 200 -25.05 -18.55 21.88
CA PRO A 200 -25.58 -19.90 21.79
C PRO A 200 -27.12 -19.88 21.80
N GLU A 201 -27.72 -20.88 21.16
CA GLU A 201 -29.17 -21.06 21.22
C GLU A 201 -29.63 -21.43 22.64
N THR A 202 -30.91 -21.21 22.94
CA THR A 202 -31.49 -21.55 24.24
C THR A 202 -31.44 -23.07 24.46
N LYS A 203 -31.15 -23.51 25.69
CA LYS A 203 -30.88 -24.92 26.04
C LYS A 203 -31.97 -25.91 25.56
N TYR A 204 -33.22 -25.49 25.57
CA TYR A 204 -34.38 -26.32 25.18
C TYR A 204 -35.01 -25.91 23.84
N GLY A 205 -34.34 -25.07 23.05
CA GLY A 205 -34.89 -24.61 21.76
C GLY A 205 -36.13 -23.73 21.90
N GLU A 206 -36.37 -23.15 23.07
CA GLU A 206 -37.47 -22.23 23.32
C GLU A 206 -37.38 -21.05 22.35
N ARG A 207 -38.51 -20.73 21.69
CA ARG A 207 -38.57 -19.64 20.70
C ARG A 207 -39.36 -18.41 21.15
N ARG A 208 -40.20 -18.56 22.18
CA ARG A 208 -41.15 -17.53 22.64
C ARG A 208 -40.75 -16.83 23.93
N THR A 209 -39.71 -17.31 24.62
CA THR A 209 -39.22 -16.66 25.85
C THR A 209 -38.50 -15.34 25.53
N LYS A 210 -38.52 -14.41 26.48
CA LYS A 210 -37.82 -13.11 26.35
C LYS A 210 -36.34 -13.31 26.01
N GLN A 211 -35.70 -14.30 26.64
CA GLN A 211 -34.31 -14.67 26.38
C GLN A 211 -34.11 -15.19 24.95
N ALA A 212 -34.98 -16.08 24.46
CA ALA A 212 -34.92 -16.57 23.09
C ALA A 212 -35.04 -15.46 22.05
N MET A 213 -35.95 -14.51 22.28
CA MET A 213 -36.11 -13.34 21.40
C MET A 213 -34.87 -12.44 21.40
N GLN A 214 -34.25 -12.23 22.57
CA GLN A 214 -33.01 -11.46 22.68
C GLN A 214 -31.83 -12.13 21.95
N VAL A 215 -31.65 -13.44 22.12
CA VAL A 215 -30.62 -14.23 21.41
C VAL A 215 -30.83 -14.16 19.89
N LYS A 216 -32.06 -14.35 19.42
CA LYS A 216 -32.40 -14.25 17.99
C LYS A 216 -32.07 -12.86 17.43
N ALA A 217 -32.45 -11.80 18.14
CA ALA A 217 -32.17 -10.43 17.73
C ALA A 217 -30.66 -10.10 17.75
N HIS A 218 -29.91 -10.62 18.74
CA HIS A 218 -28.45 -10.48 18.80
C HIS A 218 -27.79 -11.17 17.59
N ASN A 219 -28.11 -12.44 17.35
CA ASN A 219 -27.54 -13.22 16.26
C ASN A 219 -27.89 -12.62 14.89
N HIS A 220 -29.11 -12.11 14.72
CA HIS A 220 -29.49 -11.38 13.50
C HIS A 220 -28.61 -10.15 13.29
N ARG A 221 -28.41 -9.31 14.32
CA ARG A 221 -27.50 -8.14 14.25
C ARG A 221 -26.05 -8.55 13.93
N ALA A 222 -25.55 -9.61 14.54
CA ALA A 222 -24.20 -10.12 14.27
C ALA A 222 -24.03 -10.56 12.80
N ARG A 223 -25.02 -11.28 12.25
CA ARG A 223 -25.02 -11.67 10.82
C ARG A 223 -25.05 -10.46 9.89
N THR A 224 -25.93 -9.49 10.18
CA THR A 224 -26.02 -8.23 9.42
C THR A 224 -24.71 -7.44 9.49
N SER A 225 -24.04 -7.41 10.64
CA SER A 225 -22.73 -6.76 10.81
C SER A 225 -21.66 -7.37 9.88
N ILE A 226 -21.56 -8.70 9.83
CA ILE A 226 -20.64 -9.39 8.92
C ILE A 226 -20.99 -9.11 7.46
N ALA A 227 -22.26 -9.20 7.07
CA ALA A 227 -22.69 -8.90 5.70
C ALA A 227 -22.35 -7.45 5.29
N ASN A 228 -22.52 -6.50 6.20
CA ASN A 228 -22.15 -5.10 5.99
C ASN A 228 -20.63 -4.92 5.87
N GLN A 229 -19.85 -5.63 6.70
CA GLN A 229 -18.40 -5.63 6.61
C GLN A 229 -17.90 -6.22 5.29
N THR A 230 -18.44 -7.35 4.85
CA THR A 230 -18.16 -7.95 3.53
C THR A 230 -18.46 -6.94 2.42
N SER A 231 -19.63 -6.30 2.48
CA SER A 231 -20.03 -5.31 1.48
C SER A 231 -19.09 -4.10 1.43
N ARG A 232 -18.59 -3.64 2.59
CA ARG A 232 -17.56 -2.58 2.66
C ARG A 232 -16.29 -3.02 1.93
N TYR A 233 -15.75 -4.19 2.27
CA TYR A 233 -14.53 -4.70 1.63
C TYR A 233 -14.68 -4.87 0.12
N LEU A 234 -15.82 -5.40 -0.36
CA LEU A 234 -16.04 -5.54 -1.81
C LEU A 234 -16.08 -4.19 -2.54
N ARG A 235 -16.68 -3.15 -1.94
CA ARG A 235 -16.65 -1.80 -2.51
C ARG A 235 -15.23 -1.24 -2.53
N THR A 236 -14.50 -1.37 -1.43
CA THR A 236 -13.09 -0.95 -1.35
C THR A 236 -12.22 -1.68 -2.37
N ALA A 237 -12.43 -2.99 -2.54
CA ALA A 237 -11.69 -3.80 -3.51
C ALA A 237 -11.92 -3.28 -4.94
N ARG A 238 -13.18 -3.11 -5.33
CA ARG A 238 -13.53 -2.54 -6.64
C ARG A 238 -12.85 -1.18 -6.84
N GLN A 239 -12.95 -0.29 -5.85
CA GLN A 239 -12.35 1.03 -5.92
C GLN A 239 -10.83 0.96 -6.10
N TYR A 240 -10.14 0.12 -5.33
CA TYR A 240 -8.69 -0.05 -5.46
C TYR A 240 -8.29 -0.66 -6.81
N ILE A 241 -9.05 -1.63 -7.32
CA ILE A 241 -8.81 -2.22 -8.66
C ILE A 241 -8.98 -1.17 -9.76
N GLU A 242 -9.96 -0.28 -9.65
CA GLU A 242 -10.15 0.81 -10.59
C GLU A 242 -9.04 1.86 -10.47
N ASN A 243 -8.66 2.23 -9.25
CA ASN A 243 -7.68 3.27 -8.98
C ASN A 243 -6.26 2.86 -9.41
N VAL A 244 -5.84 1.61 -9.21
CA VAL A 244 -4.54 1.14 -9.73
C VAL A 244 -4.48 1.24 -11.26
N GLY A 245 -5.62 1.08 -11.95
CA GLY A 245 -5.70 1.30 -13.40
C GLY A 245 -5.60 2.77 -13.81
N LYS A 246 -5.73 3.70 -12.86
CA LYS A 246 -5.50 5.15 -13.02
C LYS A 246 -4.11 5.57 -12.51
N GLY A 247 -3.29 4.63 -12.04
CA GLY A 247 -2.00 4.94 -11.41
C GLY A 247 -2.12 5.46 -9.97
N GLU A 248 -3.25 5.27 -9.31
CA GLU A 248 -3.49 5.78 -7.95
C GLU A 248 -3.64 4.64 -6.93
N PHE A 249 -2.83 4.62 -5.86
CA PHE A 249 -2.98 3.60 -4.81
C PHE A 249 -2.29 3.97 -3.48
N PRO A 250 -2.82 3.54 -2.32
CA PRO A 250 -4.23 3.33 -2.03
C PRO A 250 -4.91 4.70 -1.85
N LYS A 251 -5.83 5.04 -2.75
CA LYS A 251 -6.63 6.27 -2.66
C LYS A 251 -8.08 5.90 -2.35
N PHE A 252 -8.62 6.44 -1.26
CA PHE A 252 -10.04 6.31 -0.95
C PHE A 252 -10.78 7.50 -1.57
N VAL A 253 -11.73 7.22 -2.44
CA VAL A 253 -12.67 8.23 -2.91
C VAL A 253 -13.83 8.20 -1.92
N GLY A 254 -13.95 9.25 -1.10
CA GLY A 254 -15.13 9.44 -0.26
C GLY A 254 -16.40 9.43 -1.13
N ARG A 255 -17.49 8.90 -0.59
CA ARG A 255 -18.82 9.11 -1.19
C ARG A 255 -19.22 10.56 -1.02
#